data_AF-A0A2N9J451-F1
#
_entry.id   AF-A0A2N9J451-F1
#
_cell.length_a   1.000
_cell.length_b   1.000
_cell.length_c   1.000
_cell.angle_alpha   90.00
_cell.angle_beta   90.00
_cell.angle_gamma   90.00
#
_symmetry.space_group_name_H-M   'P 1'
#
loop_
_entity.id
_entity.type
_entity.pdbx_description
1 polymer ?
#
loop_
_entity_poly.entity_id
_entity_poly.type
_entity_poly.pdbx_seq_one_letter_code
_entity_poly.pdbx_strand_id
1 'polypeptide(L)'
;MDDWAVTGRVTTKVDLYSFGVILMELITGRKALDESQPEDSLHLVTWFRRMHLNKDTFPKAIDPTIDFDEETLASISTVAELAGYCTAREPYQRPDMGHAVNVLSSLVELWKPAEPEGEDIYGIDLDMPLPQALNKWQAFEGMSNLEESSSSFLPSGDNTQTSVPTRPSGFAESFTSTYGR
;
A
#
# COMPACT_ATOMS: atom_id res chain seq x y z
N MET A 1 -13.54 27.66 -14.87
CA MET A 1 -13.48 27.57 -13.40
C MET A 1 -13.96 26.18 -13.07
N ASP A 2 -13.05 25.32 -12.66
CA ASP A 2 -13.38 23.92 -12.46
C ASP A 2 -14.12 23.75 -11.13
N ASP A 3 -15.30 23.13 -11.21
CA ASP A 3 -16.31 23.00 -10.14
C ASP A 3 -15.82 22.22 -8.89
N TRP A 4 -14.64 21.61 -8.96
CA TRP A 4 -14.04 20.82 -7.88
C TRP A 4 -13.33 21.66 -6.82
N ALA A 5 -12.78 22.83 -7.20
CA ALA A 5 -12.14 23.73 -6.23
C ALA A 5 -13.16 24.37 -5.26
N VAL A 6 -14.43 24.42 -5.67
CA VAL A 6 -15.52 25.07 -4.94
C VAL A 6 -16.26 24.10 -4.02
N THR A 7 -16.31 22.81 -4.35
CA THR A 7 -17.20 21.86 -3.65
C THR A 7 -16.48 20.95 -2.65
N GLY A 8 -15.15 20.83 -2.69
CA GLY A 8 -14.37 20.01 -1.76
C GLY A 8 -14.72 18.51 -1.77
N ARG A 9 -15.46 18.04 -2.79
CA ARG A 9 -15.86 16.65 -2.91
C ARG A 9 -14.74 15.85 -3.57
N VAL A 10 -14.05 15.05 -2.77
CA VAL A 10 -13.26 13.92 -3.27
C VAL A 10 -14.23 13.02 -4.04
N THR A 11 -13.99 12.86 -5.34
CA THR A 11 -14.78 11.97 -6.19
C THR A 11 -13.85 10.93 -6.77
N THR A 12 -14.37 9.74 -7.06
CA THR A 12 -13.63 8.66 -7.73
C THR A 12 -12.95 9.14 -9.03
N LYS A 13 -13.52 10.15 -9.71
CA LYS A 13 -12.95 10.76 -10.92
C LYS A 13 -11.73 11.64 -10.66
N VAL A 14 -11.61 12.25 -9.48
CA VAL A 14 -10.40 12.98 -9.06
C VAL A 14 -9.29 11.99 -8.73
N ASP A 15 -9.61 10.90 -8.02
CA ASP A 15 -8.65 9.84 -7.72
C ASP A 15 -8.10 9.20 -9.01
N LEU A 16 -8.97 8.99 -10.00
CA LEU A 16 -8.57 8.53 -11.34
C LEU A 16 -7.63 9.48 -12.07
N TYR A 17 -7.83 10.80 -11.92
CA TYR A 17 -6.92 11.76 -12.53
C TYR A 17 -5.53 11.65 -11.91
N SER A 18 -5.46 11.66 -10.59
CA SER A 18 -4.20 11.49 -9.85
C SER A 18 -3.54 10.16 -10.17
N PHE A 19 -4.31 9.09 -10.29
CA PHE A 19 -3.83 7.78 -10.73
C PHE A 19 -3.21 7.84 -12.13
N GLY A 20 -3.88 8.49 -13.08
CA GLY A 20 -3.33 8.70 -14.42
C GLY A 20 -2.03 9.51 -14.43
N VAL A 21 -1.92 10.53 -13.57
CA VAL A 21 -0.67 11.28 -13.39
C VAL A 21 0.44 10.36 -12.87
N ILE A 22 0.16 9.55 -11.84
CA ILE A 22 1.13 8.60 -11.29
C ILE A 22 1.60 7.61 -12.35
N LEU A 23 0.70 7.09 -13.20
CA LEU A 23 1.09 6.23 -14.32
C LEU A 23 2.06 6.94 -15.28
N MET A 24 1.84 8.23 -15.58
CA MET A 24 2.77 9.01 -16.39
C MET A 24 4.13 9.23 -15.68
N GLU A 25 4.12 9.47 -14.37
CA GLU A 25 5.36 9.59 -13.58
C GLU A 25 6.16 8.28 -13.62
N LEU A 26 5.49 7.13 -13.48
CA LEU A 26 6.12 5.80 -13.55
C LEU A 26 6.70 5.51 -14.94
N ILE A 27 5.99 5.86 -16.02
CA ILE A 27 6.49 5.64 -17.39
C ILE A 27 7.71 6.51 -17.69
N THR A 28 7.75 7.74 -17.17
CA THR A 28 8.71 8.77 -17.60
C THR A 28 9.86 9.00 -16.62
N GLY A 29 9.73 8.56 -15.37
CA GLY A 29 10.67 8.87 -14.28
C GLY A 29 10.64 10.35 -13.84
N ARG A 30 9.67 11.14 -14.32
CA ARG A 30 9.57 12.58 -14.07
C ARG A 30 8.50 12.88 -13.03
N LYS A 31 8.65 14.00 -12.34
CA LYS A 31 7.62 14.52 -11.41
C LYS A 31 6.49 15.20 -12.18
N ALA A 32 5.27 15.13 -11.65
CA ALA A 32 4.09 15.79 -12.22
C ALA A 32 4.30 17.29 -12.47
N LEU A 33 5.03 17.94 -11.55
CA LEU A 33 5.55 19.29 -11.65
C LEU A 33 7.08 19.23 -11.53
N ASP A 34 7.78 19.48 -12.63
CA ASP A 34 9.24 19.37 -12.70
C ASP A 34 9.87 20.72 -13.01
N GLU A 35 10.26 21.44 -11.97
CA GLU A 35 10.88 22.77 -12.05
C GLU A 35 12.28 22.75 -12.67
N SER A 36 12.90 21.57 -12.82
CA SER A 36 14.20 21.45 -13.50
C SER A 36 14.08 21.55 -15.03
N GLN A 37 12.86 21.49 -15.55
CA GLN A 37 12.57 21.43 -16.98
C GLN A 37 12.14 22.79 -17.53
N PRO A 38 12.32 23.04 -18.84
CA PRO A 38 11.79 24.22 -19.50
C PRO A 38 10.28 24.40 -19.26
N GLU A 39 9.81 25.65 -19.32
CA GLU A 39 8.41 26.05 -19.08
C GLU A 39 7.41 25.19 -19.88
N ASP A 40 7.74 24.90 -21.15
CA ASP A 40 6.92 24.05 -22.01
C ASP A 40 6.76 22.62 -21.50
N SER A 41 7.72 22.10 -20.74
CA SER A 41 7.75 20.72 -20.23
C SER A 41 7.52 20.60 -18.73
N LEU A 42 7.34 21.71 -18.03
CA LEU A 42 7.21 21.77 -16.57
C LEU A 42 6.01 20.96 -16.06
N HIS A 43 4.89 20.99 -16.79
CA HIS A 43 3.70 20.19 -16.49
C HIS A 43 3.72 18.85 -17.23
N LEU A 44 3.88 17.76 -16.47
CA LEU A 44 4.03 16.42 -17.03
C LEU A 44 2.89 16.02 -17.96
N VAL A 45 1.63 16.22 -17.54
CA VAL A 45 0.45 15.79 -18.32
C VAL A 45 0.41 16.45 -19.70
N THR A 46 0.67 17.77 -19.76
CA THR A 46 0.65 18.52 -21.02
C THR A 46 1.80 18.09 -21.93
N TRP A 47 2.99 17.89 -21.36
CA TRP A 47 4.14 17.40 -22.11
C TRP A 47 3.95 15.97 -22.61
N PHE A 48 3.51 15.06 -21.75
CA PHE A 48 3.34 13.64 -22.04
C PHE A 48 2.35 13.42 -23.18
N ARG A 49 1.23 14.16 -23.20
CA ARG A 49 0.26 14.11 -24.30
C ARG A 49 0.89 14.44 -25.65
N ARG A 50 1.77 15.44 -25.72
CA ARG A 50 2.46 15.79 -26.96
C ARG A 50 3.43 14.69 -27.39
N MET A 51 4.15 14.09 -26.44
CA MET A 51 5.08 13.00 -26.71
C MET A 51 4.38 11.72 -27.16
N HIS A 52 3.23 11.40 -26.55
CA HIS A 52 2.45 10.19 -26.83
C HIS A 52 1.74 10.23 -28.20
N LEU A 53 1.40 11.42 -28.72
CA LEU A 53 0.77 11.56 -30.04
C LEU A 53 1.67 11.15 -31.21
N ASN A 54 2.99 11.15 -31.02
CA ASN A 54 3.94 10.81 -32.07
C ASN A 54 4.73 9.55 -31.68
N LYS A 55 4.60 8.52 -32.52
CA LYS A 55 5.23 7.20 -32.33
C LYS A 55 6.75 7.25 -32.29
N ASP A 56 7.37 8.24 -32.93
CA ASP A 56 8.83 8.39 -32.94
C ASP A 56 9.35 9.13 -31.69
N THR A 57 8.48 9.87 -31.01
CA THR A 57 8.84 10.63 -29.80
C THR A 57 8.48 9.90 -28.53
N PHE A 58 7.43 9.07 -28.54
CA PHE A 58 6.97 8.37 -27.35
C PHE A 58 8.06 7.49 -26.69
N PRO A 59 8.85 6.68 -27.44
CA PRO A 59 9.93 5.90 -26.85
C PRO A 59 11.00 6.76 -26.16
N LYS A 60 11.18 8.01 -26.60
CA LYS A 60 12.14 8.96 -26.00
C LYS A 60 11.60 9.61 -24.72
N ALA A 61 10.30 9.47 -24.45
CA ALA A 61 9.67 9.96 -23.22
C ALA A 61 9.69 8.91 -22.10
N ILE A 62 9.96 7.64 -22.42
CA ILE A 62 10.06 6.55 -21.45
C ILE A 62 11.34 6.77 -20.62
N ASP A 63 11.25 6.46 -19.32
CA ASP A 63 12.37 6.54 -18.39
C ASP A 63 13.56 5.72 -18.96
N PRO A 64 14.75 6.33 -19.13
CA PRO A 64 15.92 5.64 -19.70
C PRO A 64 16.45 4.50 -18.81
N THR A 65 15.99 4.37 -17.56
CA THR A 65 16.32 3.26 -16.68
C THR A 65 15.47 2.01 -16.93
N ILE A 66 14.38 2.14 -17.69
CA ILE A 66 13.54 1.02 -18.11
C ILE A 66 14.17 0.41 -19.37
N ASP A 67 14.67 -0.80 -19.27
CA ASP A 67 15.02 -1.62 -20.43
C ASP A 67 13.74 -2.26 -20.98
N PHE A 68 13.47 -2.07 -22.27
CA PHE A 68 12.25 -2.57 -22.90
C PHE A 68 12.54 -3.13 -24.29
N ASP A 69 11.93 -4.27 -24.58
CA ASP A 69 11.81 -4.82 -25.92
C ASP A 69 10.48 -4.40 -26.57
N GLU A 70 10.16 -4.96 -27.73
CA GLU A 70 8.94 -4.61 -28.48
C GLU A 70 7.65 -4.98 -27.72
N GLU A 71 7.66 -6.11 -26.99
CA GLU A 71 6.51 -6.55 -26.20
C GLU A 71 6.27 -5.65 -24.98
N THR A 72 7.36 -5.30 -24.29
CA THR A 72 7.34 -4.38 -23.16
C THR A 72 6.90 -2.98 -23.63
N LEU A 73 7.38 -2.52 -24.79
CA LEU A 73 6.96 -1.24 -25.37
C LEU A 73 5.46 -1.22 -25.70
N ALA A 74 4.90 -2.30 -26.22
CA ALA A 74 3.46 -2.43 -26.47
C ALA A 74 2.65 -2.35 -25.16
N SER A 75 3.13 -2.98 -24.10
CA SER A 75 2.54 -2.91 -22.76
C SER A 75 2.60 -1.48 -22.21
N ILE A 76 3.76 -0.82 -22.28
CA ILE A 76 3.95 0.59 -21.87
C ILE A 76 3.02 1.50 -22.66
N SER A 77 2.85 1.28 -23.97
CA SER A 77 1.94 2.07 -24.80
C SER A 77 0.49 1.92 -24.36
N THR A 78 0.08 0.73 -23.93
CA THR A 78 -1.27 0.48 -23.40
C THR A 78 -1.48 1.21 -22.07
N VAL A 79 -0.48 1.18 -21.16
CA VAL A 79 -0.52 1.94 -19.90
C VAL A 79 -0.56 3.45 -20.17
N ALA A 80 0.21 3.94 -21.16
CA ALA A 80 0.23 5.33 -21.56
C ALA A 80 -1.13 5.81 -22.11
N GLU A 81 -1.81 4.97 -22.89
CA GLU A 81 -3.15 5.25 -23.39
C GLU A 81 -4.16 5.34 -22.24
N LEU A 82 -4.13 4.38 -21.31
CA LEU A 82 -4.96 4.41 -20.11
C LEU A 82 -4.71 5.69 -19.28
N ALA A 83 -3.45 6.05 -19.06
CA ALA A 83 -3.07 7.28 -18.36
C ALA A 83 -3.61 8.54 -19.07
N GLY A 84 -3.60 8.54 -20.41
CA GLY A 84 -4.20 9.57 -21.25
C GLY A 84 -5.70 9.76 -20.96
N TYR A 85 -6.47 8.68 -20.94
CA TYR A 85 -7.91 8.73 -20.63
C TYR A 85 -8.17 9.11 -19.16
N CYS A 86 -7.41 8.56 -18.21
CA CYS A 86 -7.51 8.89 -16.79
C CYS A 86 -7.30 10.39 -16.51
N THR A 87 -6.41 11.03 -17.25
CA THR A 87 -6.11 12.47 -17.10
C THR A 87 -7.03 13.38 -17.91
N ALA A 88 -8.05 12.86 -18.61
CA ALA A 88 -8.93 13.67 -19.44
C ALA A 88 -9.47 14.93 -18.72
N ARG A 89 -9.57 16.04 -19.46
CA ARG A 89 -9.97 17.34 -18.90
C ARG A 89 -11.35 17.23 -18.27
N GLU A 90 -12.29 16.64 -18.99
CA GLU A 90 -13.65 16.43 -18.53
C GLU A 90 -13.77 15.14 -17.68
N PRO A 91 -14.28 15.20 -16.43
CA PRO A 91 -14.36 14.03 -15.55
C PRO A 91 -15.17 12.86 -16.09
N TYR A 92 -16.18 13.11 -16.92
CA TYR A 92 -17.03 12.06 -17.51
C TYR A 92 -16.33 11.29 -18.64
N GLN A 93 -15.24 11.81 -19.20
CA GLN A 93 -14.42 11.10 -20.20
C GLN A 93 -13.39 10.16 -19.57
N ARG A 94 -13.16 10.31 -18.26
CA ARG A 94 -12.27 9.43 -17.52
C ARG A 94 -12.96 8.06 -17.37
N PRO A 95 -12.22 6.95 -17.49
CA PRO A 95 -12.79 5.62 -17.29
C PRO A 95 -13.27 5.44 -15.84
N ASP A 96 -13.87 4.30 -15.51
CA ASP A 96 -14.09 3.92 -14.11
C ASP A 96 -12.92 3.09 -13.60
N MET A 97 -12.70 3.07 -12.28
CA MET A 97 -11.59 2.32 -11.67
C MET A 97 -11.58 0.85 -12.07
N GLY A 98 -12.76 0.21 -12.18
CA GLY A 98 -12.85 -1.18 -12.65
C GLY A 98 -12.33 -1.37 -14.07
N HIS A 99 -12.55 -0.39 -14.96
CA HIS A 99 -12.00 -0.44 -16.31
C HIS A 99 -10.47 -0.28 -16.31
N ALA A 100 -9.94 0.65 -15.50
CA ALA A 100 -8.50 0.82 -15.33
C ALA A 100 -7.83 -0.46 -14.82
N VAL A 101 -8.42 -1.11 -13.80
CA VAL A 101 -7.94 -2.39 -13.27
C VAL A 101 -7.98 -3.49 -14.33
N ASN A 102 -9.06 -3.59 -15.12
CA ASN A 102 -9.17 -4.61 -16.16
C ASN A 102 -8.09 -4.47 -17.23
N VAL A 103 -7.81 -3.24 -17.67
CA VAL A 103 -6.72 -2.97 -18.63
C VAL A 103 -5.38 -3.41 -18.03
N LEU A 104 -5.04 -2.95 -16.83
CA LEU A 104 -3.76 -3.26 -16.21
C LEU A 104 -3.60 -4.75 -15.87
N SER A 105 -4.67 -5.42 -15.44
CA SER A 105 -4.66 -6.85 -15.11
C SER A 105 -4.36 -7.73 -16.32
N SER A 106 -4.64 -7.25 -17.53
CA SER A 106 -4.29 -7.98 -18.75
C SER A 106 -2.79 -7.91 -19.11
N LEU A 107 -2.04 -6.99 -18.48
CA LEU A 107 -0.62 -6.75 -18.75
C LEU A 107 0.31 -7.35 -17.69
N VAL A 108 -0.23 -7.85 -16.58
CA VAL A 108 0.56 -8.36 -15.45
C VAL A 108 0.16 -9.79 -15.09
N GLU A 109 1.13 -10.58 -14.64
CA GLU A 109 0.81 -11.84 -13.98
C GLU A 109 0.08 -11.56 -12.65
N LEU A 110 -0.91 -12.40 -12.33
CA LEU A 110 -1.68 -12.23 -11.10
C LEU A 110 -0.75 -12.34 -9.89
N TRP A 111 -0.56 -11.24 -9.18
CA TRP A 111 0.21 -11.22 -7.94
C TRP A 111 -0.43 -12.21 -6.95
N LYS A 112 0.38 -13.15 -6.46
CA LYS A 112 0.01 -14.05 -5.38
C LYS A 112 0.76 -13.60 -4.12
N PRO A 113 0.09 -13.47 -2.97
CA PRO A 113 0.78 -13.30 -1.71
C PRO A 113 1.78 -14.46 -1.54
N ALA A 114 2.97 -14.17 -1.03
CA ALA A 114 3.81 -15.23 -0.51
C ALA A 114 2.98 -15.98 0.54
N GLU A 115 2.85 -17.29 0.39
CA GLU A 115 2.26 -18.07 1.48
C GLU A 115 3.14 -17.84 2.71
N PRO A 116 2.56 -17.50 3.88
CA PRO A 116 3.34 -17.48 5.09
C PRO A 116 3.97 -18.86 5.21
N GLU A 117 5.31 -18.91 5.32
CA GLU A 117 6.03 -20.14 5.63
C GLU A 117 5.40 -20.72 6.90
N GLY A 118 4.53 -21.71 6.69
CA GLY A 118 3.94 -22.45 7.77
C GLY A 118 5.02 -23.37 8.28
N GLU A 119 5.67 -22.96 9.38
CA GLU A 119 6.12 -23.79 10.49
C GLU A 119 6.96 -22.92 11.46
N ASP A 120 6.53 -22.90 12.73
CA ASP A 120 7.36 -22.67 13.93
C ASP A 120 7.61 -21.27 14.54
N ILE A 121 6.84 -20.20 14.24
CA ILE A 121 7.01 -18.92 15.01
C ILE A 121 6.33 -18.90 16.39
N TYR A 122 5.34 -19.75 16.62
CA TYR A 122 4.82 -19.99 17.97
C TYR A 122 5.10 -21.45 18.28
N GLY A 123 6.17 -21.74 19.03
CA GLY A 123 6.54 -23.07 19.52
C GLY A 123 5.53 -23.67 20.52
N ILE A 124 4.24 -23.43 20.29
CA ILE A 124 3.13 -23.95 21.06
C ILE A 124 2.65 -25.18 20.28
N ASP A 125 3.21 -26.32 20.67
CA ASP A 125 2.71 -27.63 20.32
C ASP A 125 1.27 -27.78 20.85
N LEU A 126 0.29 -27.56 19.97
CA LEU A 126 -1.15 -27.65 20.27
C LEU A 126 -1.60 -29.08 20.59
N ASP A 127 -0.79 -30.09 20.27
CA ASP A 127 -1.07 -31.50 20.55
C ASP A 127 -0.62 -31.91 21.96
N MET A 128 0.02 -31.01 22.72
CA MET A 128 0.43 -31.28 24.09
C MET A 128 -0.71 -31.05 25.09
N PRO A 129 -1.16 -32.08 25.83
CA PRO A 129 -2.12 -31.89 26.90
C PRO A 129 -1.65 -30.85 27.92
N LEU A 130 -2.54 -29.97 28.37
CA LEU A 130 -2.26 -28.93 29.37
C LEU A 130 -1.42 -29.41 30.59
N PRO A 131 -1.65 -30.62 31.15
CA PRO A 131 -0.81 -31.12 32.25
C PRO A 131 0.66 -31.36 31.86
N GLN A 132 0.93 -31.78 30.62
CA GLN A 132 2.30 -31.97 30.12
C GLN A 132 2.97 -30.63 29.82
N ALA A 133 2.22 -29.68 29.27
CA ALA A 133 2.72 -28.32 29.09
C ALA A 133 3.17 -27.76 30.46
N LEU A 134 2.31 -27.80 31.47
CA LEU A 134 2.61 -27.29 32.82
C LEU A 134 3.85 -27.94 33.44
N ASN A 135 4.02 -29.25 33.30
CA ASN A 135 5.22 -29.95 33.78
C ASN A 135 6.50 -29.49 33.05
N LYS A 136 6.43 -29.23 31.73
CA LYS A 136 7.55 -28.66 30.98
C LYS A 136 7.91 -27.27 31.53
N TRP A 137 6.93 -26.39 31.74
CA TRP A 137 7.18 -25.04 32.29
C TRP A 137 7.85 -25.10 33.67
N GLN A 138 7.38 -25.98 34.56
CA GLN A 138 7.99 -26.17 35.88
C GLN A 138 9.41 -26.75 35.82
N ALA A 139 9.69 -27.61 34.84
CA ALA A 139 11.04 -28.14 34.61
C ALA A 139 12.01 -27.07 34.11
N PHE A 140 11.54 -26.10 33.33
CA PHE A 140 12.35 -24.98 32.85
C PHE A 140 12.64 -23.92 33.93
N GLU A 141 11.70 -23.65 34.84
CA GLU A 141 11.94 -22.74 35.98
C GLU A 141 13.04 -23.24 36.93
N GLY A 142 13.27 -24.55 37.00
CA GLY A 142 14.29 -25.15 37.87
C GLY A 142 15.73 -25.09 37.35
N MET A 143 15.97 -24.64 36.10
CA MET A 143 17.27 -24.77 35.44
C MET A 143 18.05 -23.45 35.25
N SER A 144 17.66 -22.35 35.90
CA SER A 144 18.47 -21.12 35.94
C SER A 144 19.32 -21.02 37.22
N ASN A 145 20.35 -21.87 37.32
CA ASN A 145 21.57 -21.55 38.05
C ASN A 145 22.76 -22.31 37.45
N LEU A 146 23.68 -21.52 36.90
CA LEU A 146 25.00 -21.80 36.33
C LEU A 146 25.07 -22.09 34.82
N GLU A 147 25.60 -21.07 34.14
CA GLU A 147 25.94 -20.85 32.73
C GLU A 147 26.99 -21.88 32.22
N GLU A 148 27.22 -22.12 30.93
CA GLU A 148 27.50 -21.16 29.85
C GLU A 148 27.44 -21.95 28.51
N SER A 149 26.69 -21.53 27.48
CA SER A 149 27.26 -20.67 26.42
C SER A 149 26.19 -20.23 25.42
N SER A 150 26.32 -18.97 24.99
CA SER A 150 25.66 -18.29 23.85
C SER A 150 24.19 -17.91 24.10
N SER A 151 23.70 -16.69 23.88
CA SER A 151 24.19 -15.55 23.11
C SER A 151 23.59 -14.24 23.66
N SER A 152 24.27 -13.18 23.29
CA SER A 152 24.08 -11.76 23.60
C SER A 152 22.68 -11.19 23.33
N PHE A 153 22.03 -10.58 24.33
CA PHE A 153 22.09 -9.13 24.62
C PHE A 153 20.97 -8.71 25.59
N LEU A 154 21.41 -8.41 26.82
CA LEU A 154 20.97 -7.45 27.84
C LEU A 154 19.51 -7.40 28.37
N PRO A 155 19.36 -7.40 29.71
CA PRO A 155 18.12 -7.14 30.43
C PRO A 155 17.98 -5.65 30.79
N SER A 156 16.75 -5.19 30.97
CA SER A 156 16.47 -4.03 31.84
C SER A 156 15.16 -4.30 32.54
N GLY A 157 15.29 -4.74 33.79
CA GLY A 157 14.19 -4.79 34.73
C GLY A 157 13.86 -3.38 35.22
N ASP A 158 12.58 -3.14 35.47
CA ASP A 158 12.20 -2.33 36.60
C ASP A 158 10.99 -2.97 37.29
N ASN A 159 11.11 -3.02 38.60
CA ASN A 159 10.31 -3.81 39.50
C ASN A 159 8.98 -3.14 39.84
N THR A 160 8.08 -3.97 40.37
CA THR A 160 7.04 -3.68 41.37
C THR A 160 5.61 -3.33 40.93
N GLN A 161 4.71 -4.10 41.55
CA GLN A 161 3.37 -3.77 42.05
C GLN A 161 2.20 -3.77 41.05
N THR A 162 1.38 -4.82 41.22
CA THR A 162 -0.07 -4.84 41.00
C THR A 162 -0.74 -3.47 41.09
N SER A 163 -1.40 -3.03 40.03
CA SER A 163 -2.66 -2.27 40.12
C SER A 163 -3.39 -2.19 38.78
N VAL A 164 -4.67 -2.53 38.81
CA VAL A 164 -5.64 -2.41 37.71
C VAL A 164 -5.82 -0.93 37.34
N PRO A 165 -5.86 -0.55 36.04
CA PRO A 165 -6.14 0.84 35.66
C PRO A 165 -7.58 1.26 36.02
N THR A 166 -7.73 2.45 36.58
CA THR A 166 -9.04 3.01 36.98
C THR A 166 -9.83 3.50 35.76
N ARG A 167 -11.15 3.28 35.78
CA ARG A 167 -12.15 3.72 34.80
C ARG A 167 -12.06 5.25 34.56
N PRO A 168 -11.99 5.73 33.30
CA PRO A 168 -12.05 7.16 33.00
C PRO A 168 -13.40 7.78 33.34
N SER A 169 -13.41 8.97 33.94
CA SER A 169 -14.61 9.73 34.25
C SER A 169 -15.24 10.30 32.97
N GLY A 170 -16.36 9.72 32.53
CA GLY A 170 -17.11 10.19 31.36
C GLY A 170 -17.77 9.11 30.51
N PHE A 171 -17.61 7.82 30.86
CA PHE A 171 -18.29 6.73 30.15
C PHE A 171 -19.73 6.55 30.65
N ALA A 172 -20.70 6.67 29.74
CA ALA A 172 -22.11 6.46 29.99
C ALA A 172 -22.40 5.08 30.60
N GLU A 173 -23.27 5.02 31.61
CA GLU A 173 -23.78 3.76 32.15
C GLU A 173 -24.65 3.09 31.09
N SER A 174 -24.31 1.84 30.76
CA SER A 174 -25.04 1.01 29.80
C SER A 174 -26.53 0.92 30.14
N PHE A 175 -27.34 0.94 29.09
CA PHE A 175 -28.79 0.75 29.09
C PHE A 175 -29.19 -0.53 29.84
N THR A 176 -29.92 -0.37 30.95
CA THR A 176 -30.65 -1.47 31.57
C THR A 176 -31.95 -1.70 30.80
N SER A 177 -31.98 -2.75 29.97
CA SER A 177 -33.22 -3.34 29.51
C SER A 177 -33.90 -4.05 30.68
N THR A 178 -35.00 -3.49 31.21
CA THR A 178 -36.17 -4.19 31.78
C THR A 178 -37.03 -3.21 32.57
N TYR A 179 -38.20 -2.82 32.05
CA TYR A 179 -39.48 -3.10 32.72
C TYR A 179 -40.66 -2.70 31.80
N GLY A 180 -41.53 -3.67 31.53
CA GLY A 180 -42.81 -3.42 30.88
C GLY A 180 -43.87 -2.95 31.87
N ARG A 181 -44.82 -2.17 31.35
CA ARG A 181 -46.26 -2.35 31.60
C ARG A 181 -47.06 -1.65 30.51
#